data_AF-A0A838J9V4-F1
#
_entry.id   AF-A0A838J9V4-F1
#
_cell.length_a   1.000
_cell.length_b   1.000
_cell.length_c   1.000
_cell.angle_alpha   90.00
_cell.angle_beta   90.00
_cell.angle_gamma   90.00
#
_symmetry.space_group_name_H-M   'P 1'
#
loop_
_entity.id
_entity.type
_entity.pdbx_description
1 polymer ?
#
loop_
_entity_poly.entity_id
_entity_poly.type
_entity_poly.pdbx_seq_one_letter_code
_entity_poly.pdbx_strand_id
1 'polypeptide(L)'
;MLARYGCPHGSLCQELDKEDTSLVDVGARIFRIYLDWAQIQFMQLERDEQEAKDLAIDLISSLQGTFLLTATFRDPELLERKLQRLEIWVRDL
;
A
#
# COMPACT_ATOMS: atom_id res chain seq x y z
N MET A 1 -14.24 4.31 7.12
CA MET A 1 -13.80 5.19 6.01
C MET A 1 -13.29 4.41 4.82
N LEU A 2 -12.33 3.47 5.02
CA LEU A 2 -11.80 2.64 3.93
C LEU A 2 -12.89 1.85 3.17
N ALA A 3 -13.82 1.19 3.86
CA ALA A 3 -14.94 0.49 3.20
C ALA A 3 -15.93 1.42 2.46
N ARG A 4 -15.85 2.74 2.67
CA ARG A 4 -16.73 3.73 2.03
C ARG A 4 -16.06 4.47 0.87
N TYR A 5 -14.76 4.73 0.97
CA TYR A 5 -14.03 5.60 0.03
C TYR A 5 -12.69 5.02 -0.46
N GLY A 6 -12.30 3.82 0.00
CA GLY A 6 -11.00 3.24 -0.32
C GLY A 6 -9.84 3.97 0.36
N CYS A 7 -8.63 3.74 -0.15
CA CYS A 7 -7.45 4.48 0.28
C CYS A 7 -7.54 5.92 -0.27
N PRO A 8 -7.55 6.95 0.57
CA PRO A 8 -7.67 8.33 0.10
C PRO A 8 -6.50 8.75 -0.80
N HIS A 9 -5.29 8.26 -0.52
CA HIS A 9 -4.12 8.52 -1.37
C HIS A 9 -4.16 7.73 -2.68
N GLY A 10 -4.63 6.48 -2.63
CA GLY A 10 -4.80 5.64 -3.83
C GLY A 10 -5.77 6.28 -4.82
N SER A 11 -6.97 6.65 -4.36
CA SER A 11 -7.95 7.30 -5.22
C SER A 11 -7.48 8.68 -5.72
N LEU A 12 -6.83 9.48 -4.87
CA LEU A 12 -6.27 10.77 -5.29
C LEU A 12 -5.22 10.59 -6.39
N CYS A 13 -4.27 9.66 -6.23
CA CYS A 13 -3.24 9.42 -7.23
C CYS A 13 -3.84 8.93 -8.54
N GLN A 14 -4.84 8.05 -8.48
CA GLN A 14 -5.54 7.56 -9.68
C GLN A 14 -6.31 8.66 -10.42
N GLU A 15 -6.91 9.62 -9.72
CA GLU A 15 -7.57 10.75 -10.38
C GLU A 15 -6.56 11.77 -10.92
N LEU A 16 -5.49 12.07 -10.18
CA LEU A 16 -4.41 12.96 -10.67
C LEU A 16 -3.69 12.39 -11.90
N ASP A 17 -3.52 11.06 -11.97
CA ASP A 17 -2.89 10.39 -13.12
C ASP A 17 -3.70 10.53 -14.41
N LYS A 18 -5.02 10.74 -14.32
CA LYS A 18 -5.88 10.98 -15.49
C LYS A 18 -5.75 12.40 -16.03
N GLU A 19 -5.25 13.34 -15.22
CA GLU A 19 -5.01 14.71 -15.64
C GLU A 19 -3.56 14.83 -16.10
N ASP A 20 -3.34 14.95 -17.42
CA ASP A 20 -2.04 15.06 -18.10
C ASP A 20 -1.30 16.36 -17.72
N THR A 21 -0.88 16.43 -16.45
CA THR A 21 -0.40 17.63 -15.76
C THR A 21 0.81 17.28 -14.90
N SER A 22 1.56 18.30 -14.51
CA SER A 22 2.71 18.17 -13.59
C SER A 22 2.36 17.69 -12.17
N LEU A 23 1.07 17.43 -11.88
CA LEU A 23 0.60 16.91 -10.60
C LEU A 23 0.74 15.39 -10.47
N VAL A 24 0.94 14.66 -11.58
CA VAL A 24 1.23 13.20 -11.58
C VAL A 24 2.45 12.90 -10.69
N ASP A 25 3.49 13.73 -10.80
CA ASP A 25 4.70 13.63 -9.98
C ASP A 25 4.43 13.83 -8.48
N VAL A 26 3.38 14.57 -8.12
CA VAL A 26 2.98 14.77 -6.71
C VAL A 26 2.38 13.49 -6.15
N GLY A 27 1.51 12.82 -6.91
CA GLY A 27 0.90 11.55 -6.51
C GLY A 27 1.95 10.46 -6.30
N ALA A 28 2.89 10.33 -7.23
CA ALA A 28 3.98 9.35 -7.14
C ALA A 28 4.84 9.53 -5.87
N ARG A 29 5.06 10.77 -5.43
CA ARG A 29 5.83 11.06 -4.19
C ARG A 29 5.18 10.51 -2.93
N ILE A 30 3.84 10.47 -2.87
CA ILE A 30 3.13 9.93 -1.69
C ILE A 30 3.46 8.44 -1.52
N PHE A 31 3.35 7.66 -2.58
CA PHE A 31 3.66 6.24 -2.51
C PHE A 31 5.15 5.95 -2.39
N ARG A 32 6.02 6.81 -2.94
CA ARG A 32 7.46 6.74 -2.68
C ARG A 32 7.77 6.83 -1.19
N ILE A 33 7.15 7.76 -0.44
CA ILE A 33 7.35 7.87 1.01
C ILE A 33 6.96 6.57 1.73
N TYR A 34 5.85 5.94 1.34
CA TYR A 34 5.42 4.67 1.95
C TYR A 34 6.36 3.51 1.63
N LEU A 35 6.84 3.43 0.39
CA LEU A 35 7.79 2.40 -0.03
C LEU A 35 9.13 2.57 0.69
N ASP A 36 9.66 3.79 0.74
CA ASP A 36 10.95 4.08 1.38
C ASP A 36 10.87 3.79 2.89
N TRP A 37 9.77 4.19 3.54
CA TRP A 37 9.55 3.86 4.95
C TRP A 37 9.47 2.35 5.18
N ALA A 38 8.69 1.62 4.37
CA ALA A 38 8.54 0.17 4.50
C ALA A 38 9.85 -0.58 4.23
N GLN A 39 10.64 -0.13 3.25
CA GLN A 39 11.97 -0.68 2.97
C GLN A 39 12.87 -0.56 4.20
N ILE A 40 12.89 0.61 4.86
CA ILE A 40 13.66 0.80 6.10
C ILE A 40 13.20 -0.17 7.19
N GLN A 41 11.90 -0.45 7.32
CA GLN A 41 11.41 -1.42 8.29
C GLN A 41 11.91 -2.84 7.99
N PHE A 42 11.90 -3.27 6.73
CA PHE A 42 12.41 -4.59 6.36
C PHE A 42 13.93 -4.70 6.51
N MET A 43 14.69 -3.64 6.25
CA MET A 43 16.13 -3.61 6.55
C MET A 43 16.41 -3.73 8.06
N GLN A 44 15.54 -3.19 8.91
CA GLN A 44 15.63 -3.37 10.37
C GLN A 44 15.29 -4.80 10.82
N LEU A 45 14.68 -5.60 9.95
CA LEU A 45 14.47 -7.04 10.10
C LEU A 45 15.57 -7.87 9.43
N GLU A 46 16.77 -7.28 9.28
CA GLU A 46 17.98 -7.93 8.77
C GLU A 46 17.87 -8.43 7.32
N ARG A 47 16.90 -7.93 6.55
CA ARG A 47 16.81 -8.16 5.10
C ARG A 47 17.85 -7.34 4.37
N ASP A 48 18.42 -7.89 3.31
CA ASP A 48 19.28 -7.10 2.44
C ASP A 48 18.48 -5.99 1.73
N GLU A 49 19.19 -4.99 1.21
CA GLU A 49 18.56 -3.79 0.65
C GLU A 49 17.60 -4.11 -0.51
N GLN A 50 17.95 -5.09 -1.34
CA GLN A 50 17.16 -5.45 -2.51
C GLN A 50 15.91 -6.23 -2.09
N GLU A 51 16.07 -7.22 -1.20
CA GLU A 51 14.96 -7.96 -0.63
C GLU A 51 14.00 -7.03 0.13
N ALA A 52 14.51 -6.12 0.94
CA ALA A 52 13.71 -5.15 1.70
C ALA A 52 12.87 -4.24 0.79
N LYS A 53 13.43 -3.84 -0.36
CA LYS A 53 12.73 -3.02 -1.35
C LYS A 53 11.60 -3.80 -2.02
N ASP A 54 11.84 -5.07 -2.36
CA ASP A 54 10.82 -5.93 -2.97
C ASP A 54 9.69 -6.23 -1.96
N LEU A 55 10.03 -6.53 -0.70
CA LEU A 55 9.06 -6.72 0.39
C LEU A 55 8.22 -5.46 0.66
N ALA A 56 8.80 -4.27 0.56
CA ALA A 56 8.08 -3.01 0.66
C ALA A 56 7.02 -2.87 -0.44
N ILE A 57 7.36 -3.22 -1.67
CA ILE A 57 6.42 -3.22 -2.81
C ILE A 57 5.28 -4.20 -2.56
N ASP A 58 5.60 -5.41 -2.10
CA ASP A 58 4.61 -6.47 -1.84
C ASP A 58 3.61 -6.06 -0.75
N LEU A 59 4.10 -5.46 0.34
CA LEU A 59 3.28 -4.99 1.45
C LEU A 59 2.33 -3.86 1.00
N ILE A 60 2.88 -2.81 0.39
CA ILE A 60 2.10 -1.65 -0.02
C ILE A 60 1.09 -2.02 -1.11
N SER A 61 1.50 -2.82 -2.09
CA SER A 61 0.59 -3.32 -3.15
C SER A 61 -0.53 -4.18 -2.57
N SER A 62 -0.20 -5.06 -1.62
CA SER A 62 -1.20 -5.87 -0.92
C SER A 62 -2.22 -5.01 -0.18
N LEU A 63 -1.79 -3.96 0.51
CA LEU A 63 -2.68 -3.05 1.21
C LEU A 63 -3.57 -2.27 0.24
N GLN A 64 -3.01 -1.70 -0.83
CA GLN A 64 -3.79 -0.94 -1.81
C GLN A 64 -4.86 -1.78 -2.52
N GLY A 65 -4.50 -2.99 -2.97
CA GLY A 65 -5.48 -3.90 -3.57
C GLY A 65 -6.58 -4.30 -2.59
N THR A 66 -6.24 -4.44 -1.31
CA THR A 66 -7.21 -4.75 -0.26
C THR A 66 -8.16 -3.59 0.00
N PHE A 67 -7.64 -2.37 0.09
CA PHE A 67 -8.45 -1.17 0.25
C PHE A 67 -9.42 -0.98 -0.92
N LEU A 68 -8.96 -1.26 -2.14
CA LEU A 68 -9.80 -1.26 -3.34
C LEU A 68 -10.97 -2.24 -3.17
N LEU A 69 -10.70 -3.53 -2.93
CA LEU A 69 -11.75 -4.55 -2.81
C LEU A 69 -12.70 -4.27 -1.63
N THR A 70 -12.16 -3.86 -0.49
CA THR A 70 -12.94 -3.48 0.71
C THR A 70 -13.94 -2.37 0.38
N ALA A 71 -13.52 -1.36 -0.38
CA ALA A 71 -14.39 -0.26 -0.80
C ALA A 71 -15.39 -0.69 -1.87
N THR A 72 -14.95 -1.47 -2.87
CA THR A 72 -15.80 -1.99 -3.95
C THR A 72 -16.97 -2.81 -3.40
N PHE A 73 -16.71 -3.71 -2.45
CA PHE A 73 -17.73 -4.57 -1.84
C PHE A 73 -18.41 -3.95 -0.63
N ARG A 74 -17.93 -2.80 -0.14
CA ARG A 74 -18.33 -2.17 1.14
C ARG A 74 -18.27 -3.14 2.32
N ASP A 75 -17.28 -4.02 2.28
CA ASP A 75 -17.12 -5.10 3.24
C ASP A 75 -15.85 -4.88 4.06
N PRO A 76 -15.96 -4.37 5.31
CA PRO A 76 -14.82 -4.19 6.18
C PRO A 76 -14.16 -5.51 6.63
N GLU A 77 -14.88 -6.65 6.58
CA GLU A 77 -14.31 -7.93 6.97
C GLU A 77 -13.21 -8.40 6.00
N LEU A 78 -13.28 -8.00 4.72
CA LEU A 78 -12.21 -8.27 3.75
C LEU A 78 -10.88 -7.65 4.19
N LEU A 79 -10.93 -6.42 4.71
CA LEU A 79 -9.76 -5.73 5.23
C LEU A 79 -9.21 -6.47 6.46
N GLU A 80 -10.07 -6.79 7.42
CA GLU A 80 -9.66 -7.48 8.65
C GLU A 80 -8.98 -8.81 8.36
N ARG A 81 -9.58 -9.64 7.50
CA ARG A 81 -9.02 -10.94 7.09
C ARG A 81 -7.67 -10.79 6.38
N LYS A 82 -7.51 -9.77 5.52
CA LYS A 82 -6.21 -9.54 4.88
C LYS A 82 -5.17 -9.06 5.87
N LEU A 83 -5.50 -8.12 6.76
CA LEU A 83 -4.56 -7.60 7.76
C LEU A 83 -4.02 -8.74 8.63
N GLN A 84 -4.87 -9.64 9.10
CA GLN A 84 -4.43 -10.84 9.84
C GLN A 84 -3.43 -11.68 9.04
N ARG A 85 -3.68 -11.90 7.75
CA ARG A 85 -2.76 -12.65 6.88
C ARG A 85 -1.45 -11.92 6.62
N LEU A 86 -1.47 -10.59 6.52
CA LEU A 86 -0.27 -9.78 6.36
C LEU A 86 0.56 -9.77 7.63
N GLU A 87 -0.06 -9.70 8.81
CA GLU A 87 0.63 -9.79 10.09
C GLU A 87 1.34 -11.14 10.27
N ILE A 88 0.68 -12.23 9.89
CA ILE A 88 1.30 -13.57 9.89
C ILE A 88 2.46 -13.60 8.89
N TRP A 89 2.24 -13.12 7.66
CA TRP A 89 3.27 -13.09 6.64
C TRP A 89 4.52 -12.31 7.11
N VAL A 90 4.37 -11.10 7.66
CA VAL A 90 5.52 -10.32 8.17
C VAL A 90 6.23 -11.02 9.31
N ARG A 91 5.49 -11.72 10.19
CA ARG A 91 6.07 -12.48 11.31
C ARG A 91 6.90 -13.67 10.85
N ASP A 92 6.51 -14.27 9.73
CA ASP A 92 7.13 -15.48 9.18
C ASP A 92 8.27 -15.18 8.20
N LEU A 93 8.55 -13.89 7.93
CA LEU A 93 9.72 -13.46 7.17
C LEU A 93 10.99 -13.74 7.99
#